data_AF-A0A815JCN7-F1
#
_entry.id   AF-A0A815JCN7-F1
#
_cell.length_a   1.000
_cell.length_b   1.000
_cell.length_c   1.000
_cell.angle_alpha   90.00
_cell.angle_beta   90.00
_cell.angle_gamma   90.00
#
_symmetry.space_group_name_H-M   'P 1'
#
loop_
_entity.id
_entity.type
_entity.pdbx_description
1 polymer ?
#
loop_
_entity_poly.entity_id
_entity_poly.type
_entity_poly.pdbx_seq_one_letter_code
_entity_poly.pdbx_strand_id
1 'polypeptide(L)'
;MFHRQLSESGYTNDGIHAFYRGERIDSMIAMACEDLGCGYARDPFRVYFAGRIIDGANSHSFQALKDGYAKDAFHVYYQGEKMPGLMVATFVALGNGYAKDVSTIYYYGRKTESTNALMFQNIY
;
A
#
# COMPACT_ATOMS: atom_id res chain seq x y z
N MET A 1 29.96 -15.91 6.23
CA MET A 1 28.55 -16.08 6.63
C MET A 1 27.85 -14.77 6.31
N PHE A 2 26.91 -14.76 5.36
CA PHE A 2 26.19 -13.54 4.98
C PHE A 2 25.09 -13.26 6.02
N HIS A 3 25.17 -12.11 6.70
CA HIS A 3 24.11 -11.63 7.57
C HIS A 3 22.89 -11.31 6.70
N ARG A 4 21.81 -12.09 6.86
CA ARG A 4 20.53 -11.84 6.20
C ARG A 4 19.89 -10.62 6.86
N GLN A 5 20.15 -9.44 6.31
CA GLN A 5 19.58 -8.20 6.83
C GLN A 5 18.08 -8.18 6.49
N LEU A 6 17.24 -8.25 7.54
CA LEU A 6 15.80 -8.05 7.39
C LEU A 6 15.58 -6.61 6.89
N SER A 7 14.82 -6.44 5.82
CA SER A 7 14.37 -5.12 5.43
C SER A 7 13.33 -4.60 6.44
N GLU A 8 13.15 -3.28 6.53
CA GLU A 8 12.19 -2.67 7.46
C GLU A 8 10.75 -3.13 7.21
N SER A 9 10.41 -3.55 5.99
CA SER A 9 9.10 -4.09 5.63
C SER A 9 8.93 -5.58 5.93
N GLY A 10 10.02 -6.29 6.27
CA GLY A 10 10.02 -7.72 6.56
C GLY A 10 10.24 -8.63 5.35
N TYR A 11 10.54 -8.08 4.17
CA TYR A 11 10.92 -8.89 2.99
C TYR A 11 12.42 -9.17 2.97
N THR A 12 12.78 -10.36 2.53
CA THR A 12 14.17 -10.74 2.25
C THR A 12 14.21 -11.62 1.01
N ASN A 13 15.37 -11.68 0.36
CA ASN A 13 15.62 -12.64 -0.71
C ASN A 13 17.06 -13.17 -0.62
N ASP A 14 17.32 -14.30 -1.25
CA ASP A 14 18.68 -14.86 -1.43
C ASP A 14 19.07 -14.93 -2.92
N GLY A 15 18.40 -14.16 -3.77
CA GLY A 15 18.55 -14.19 -5.24
C GLY A 15 17.82 -15.33 -5.94
N ILE A 16 17.35 -16.35 -5.20
CA ILE A 16 16.62 -17.50 -5.77
C ILE A 16 15.20 -17.57 -5.20
N HIS A 17 15.08 -17.35 -3.89
CA HIS A 17 13.85 -17.40 -3.13
C HIS A 17 13.59 -16.04 -2.46
N ALA A 18 12.33 -15.62 -2.49
CA ALA A 18 11.84 -14.49 -1.74
C ALA A 18 11.15 -14.98 -0.46
N PHE A 19 11.23 -14.19 0.59
CA PHE A 19 10.65 -14.49 1.89
C PHE A 19 9.99 -13.26 2.48
N TYR A 20 8.93 -13.46 3.25
CA TYR A 20 8.36 -12.46 4.14
C TYR A 20 8.36 -13.00 5.57
N ARG A 21 9.03 -12.30 6.48
CA ARG A 21 9.21 -12.71 7.89
C ARG A 21 9.71 -14.15 8.06
N GLY A 22 10.55 -14.61 7.13
CA GLY A 22 11.13 -15.96 7.13
C GLY A 22 10.31 -17.02 6.38
N GLU A 23 9.04 -16.74 6.08
CA GLU A 23 8.20 -17.62 5.27
C GLU A 23 8.47 -17.40 3.78
N ARG A 24 8.63 -18.50 3.03
CA ARG A 24 8.95 -18.46 1.60
C ARG A 24 7.73 -18.04 0.78
N ILE A 25 7.94 -17.17 -0.21
CA ILE A 25 6.92 -16.74 -1.18
C ILE A 25 7.25 -17.36 -2.54
N ASP A 26 6.66 -18.52 -2.83
CA ASP A 26 6.95 -19.27 -4.06
C ASP A 26 6.55 -18.56 -5.35
N SER A 27 5.56 -17.69 -5.28
CA SER A 27 5.03 -17.00 -6.46
C SER A 27 5.87 -15.79 -6.89
N MET A 28 6.78 -15.32 -6.04
CA MET A 28 7.55 -14.08 -6.26
C MET A 28 8.85 -14.35 -6.99
N ILE A 29 9.18 -13.50 -7.95
CA ILE A 29 10.47 -13.57 -8.65
C ILE A 29 11.55 -12.88 -7.81
N ALA A 30 12.26 -13.66 -7.00
CA ALA A 30 13.24 -13.17 -6.03
C ALA A 30 14.36 -12.31 -6.62
N MET A 31 14.87 -12.65 -7.80
CA MET A 31 15.96 -11.93 -8.45
C MET A 31 15.57 -10.51 -8.93
N ALA A 32 14.28 -10.25 -9.06
CA ALA A 32 13.74 -8.99 -9.56
C ALA A 32 12.75 -8.39 -8.56
N CYS A 33 12.79 -8.82 -7.29
CA CYS A 33 11.94 -8.25 -6.27
C CYS A 33 12.50 -6.92 -5.78
N GLU A 34 11.58 -5.98 -5.55
CA GLU A 34 11.85 -4.68 -4.98
C GLU A 34 11.01 -4.53 -3.71
N ASP A 35 11.68 -4.24 -2.61
CA ASP A 35 11.03 -3.85 -1.38
C ASP A 35 10.63 -2.37 -1.46
N LEU A 36 9.33 -2.11 -1.37
CA LEU A 36 8.77 -0.76 -1.47
C LEU A 36 8.56 -0.11 -0.09
N GLY A 37 8.81 -0.85 1.00
CA GLY A 37 8.55 -0.37 2.36
C GLY A 37 7.09 -0.54 2.79
N CYS A 38 6.80 -0.22 4.06
CA CYS A 38 5.45 -0.27 4.64
C CYS A 38 4.71 -1.61 4.46
N GLY A 39 5.44 -2.72 4.37
CA GLY A 39 4.88 -4.06 4.14
C GLY A 39 4.56 -4.40 2.69
N TYR A 40 4.93 -3.53 1.74
CA TYR A 40 4.77 -3.74 0.30
C TYR A 40 6.08 -4.17 -0.36
N ALA A 41 5.96 -5.09 -1.32
CA ALA A 41 7.02 -5.42 -2.25
C ALA A 41 6.43 -5.70 -3.62
N ARG A 42 7.23 -5.65 -4.68
CA ARG A 42 6.79 -6.03 -6.02
C ARG A 42 7.85 -6.86 -6.73
N ASP A 43 7.41 -7.59 -7.74
CA ASP A 43 8.27 -8.11 -8.80
C ASP A 43 7.77 -7.54 -10.16
N PRO A 44 8.37 -7.89 -11.30
CA PRO A 44 7.94 -7.34 -12.59
C PRO A 44 6.47 -7.59 -12.94
N PHE A 45 5.83 -8.61 -12.36
CA PHE A 45 4.48 -9.03 -12.72
C PHE A 45 3.44 -8.83 -11.61
N ARG A 46 3.87 -8.80 -10.34
CA ARG A 46 2.97 -8.86 -9.19
C ARG A 46 3.38 -7.88 -8.10
N VAL A 47 2.39 -7.49 -7.31
CA VAL A 47 2.58 -6.71 -6.09
C VAL A 47 2.14 -7.53 -4.90
N TYR A 48 2.86 -7.37 -3.80
CA TYR A 48 2.69 -8.13 -2.58
C TYR A 48 2.48 -7.18 -1.39
N PHE A 49 1.58 -7.56 -0.49
CA PHE A 49 1.48 -7.00 0.84
C PHE A 49 1.60 -8.12 1.88
N ALA A 50 2.54 -7.96 2.82
CA ALA A 50 2.81 -8.95 3.85
C ALA A 50 2.94 -10.41 3.33
N GLY A 51 3.63 -10.58 2.19
CA GLY A 51 3.84 -11.87 1.54
C GLY A 51 2.66 -12.38 0.70
N ARG A 52 1.53 -11.65 0.63
CA ARG A 52 0.33 -12.03 -0.14
C ARG A 52 0.23 -11.21 -1.42
N ILE A 53 -0.18 -11.84 -2.51
CA ILE A 53 -0.42 -11.17 -3.80
C ILE A 53 -1.60 -10.20 -3.64
N ILE A 54 -1.47 -9.00 -4.20
CA ILE A 54 -2.55 -8.03 -4.36
C ILE A 54 -3.13 -8.20 -5.77
N ASP A 55 -4.33 -8.75 -5.86
CA ASP A 55 -4.96 -9.00 -7.15
C ASP A 55 -5.34 -7.69 -7.86
N GLY A 56 -5.02 -7.63 -9.15
CA GLY A 56 -5.32 -6.49 -10.01
C GLY A 56 -4.46 -5.25 -9.77
N ALA A 57 -3.43 -5.33 -8.92
CA ALA A 57 -2.44 -4.27 -8.77
C ALA A 57 -1.49 -4.21 -9.97
N ASN A 58 -1.25 -3.01 -10.48
CA ASN A 58 -0.31 -2.78 -11.57
C ASN A 58 1.12 -2.65 -11.02
N SER A 59 1.92 -3.70 -11.13
CA SER A 59 3.31 -3.74 -10.62
C SER A 59 4.17 -2.59 -11.12
N HIS A 60 4.03 -2.21 -12.38
CA HIS A 60 4.88 -1.19 -13.02
C HIS A 60 4.69 0.21 -12.42
N SER A 61 3.44 0.57 -12.11
CA SER A 61 3.07 1.88 -11.57
C SER A 61 2.85 1.89 -10.05
N PHE A 62 2.99 0.74 -9.39
CA PHE A 62 2.75 0.63 -7.96
C PHE A 62 3.74 1.44 -7.15
N GLN A 63 3.21 2.24 -6.22
CA GLN A 63 3.95 3.08 -5.31
C GLN A 63 3.42 2.85 -3.89
N ALA A 64 4.29 2.36 -3.01
CA ALA A 64 4.02 2.41 -1.58
C ALA A 64 4.10 3.86 -1.10
N LEU A 65 3.11 4.25 -0.31
CA LEU A 65 3.04 5.55 0.36
C LEU A 65 3.36 5.33 1.85
N LYS A 66 2.92 6.26 2.70
CA LYS A 66 3.14 6.20 4.15
C LYS A 66 2.05 5.36 4.84
N ASP A 67 2.39 4.82 6.01
CA ASP A 67 1.44 4.20 6.95
C ASP A 67 0.58 3.07 6.35
N GLY A 68 1.13 2.33 5.39
CA GLY A 68 0.43 1.23 4.72
C GLY A 68 -0.54 1.67 3.63
N TYR A 69 -0.59 2.95 3.26
CA TYR A 69 -1.23 3.38 2.02
C TYR A 69 -0.33 3.08 0.83
N ALA A 70 -0.95 2.81 -0.32
CA ALA A 70 -0.27 2.67 -1.60
C ALA A 70 -1.20 3.07 -2.74
N LYS A 71 -0.65 3.26 -3.94
CA LYS A 71 -1.43 3.47 -5.16
C LYS A 71 -0.72 2.90 -6.36
N ASP A 72 -1.48 2.55 -7.37
CA ASP A 72 -0.98 2.34 -8.73
C ASP A 72 -1.65 3.33 -9.69
N ALA A 73 -1.46 3.17 -11.00
CA ALA A 73 -2.06 4.06 -12.01
C ALA A 73 -3.60 4.09 -12.00
N PHE A 74 -4.27 3.09 -11.42
CA PHE A 74 -5.71 2.87 -11.54
C PHE A 74 -6.44 2.84 -10.19
N HIS A 75 -5.75 2.46 -9.12
CA HIS A 75 -6.33 2.13 -7.83
C HIS A 75 -5.50 2.66 -6.66
N VAL A 76 -6.20 2.89 -5.55
CA VAL A 76 -5.59 3.19 -4.25
C VAL A 76 -5.77 1.98 -3.35
N TYR A 77 -4.78 1.71 -2.52
CA TYR A 77 -4.72 0.57 -1.62
C TYR A 77 -4.42 1.01 -0.19
N TYR A 78 -4.90 0.22 0.76
CA TYR A 78 -4.51 0.30 2.16
C TYR A 78 -4.26 -1.11 2.69
N GLN A 79 -3.02 -1.38 3.13
CA GLN A 79 -2.60 -2.69 3.64
C GLN A 79 -2.97 -3.87 2.72
N GLY A 80 -2.69 -3.70 1.43
CA GLY A 80 -3.01 -4.68 0.39
C GLY A 80 -4.46 -4.69 -0.10
N GLU A 81 -5.38 -4.02 0.60
CA GLU A 81 -6.79 -3.96 0.21
C GLU A 81 -7.06 -2.78 -0.72
N LYS A 82 -7.78 -3.05 -1.82
CA LYS A 82 -8.19 -2.01 -2.77
C LYS A 82 -9.28 -1.12 -2.15
N MET A 83 -9.10 0.19 -2.23
CA MET A 83 -10.07 1.19 -1.76
C MET A 83 -10.98 1.65 -2.92
N PRO A 84 -12.26 1.22 -2.97
CA PRO A 84 -13.15 1.54 -4.07
C PRO A 84 -13.60 3.01 -4.04
N GLY A 85 -13.81 3.59 -5.22
CA GLY A 85 -14.38 4.94 -5.37
C GLY A 85 -13.41 6.10 -5.15
N LEU A 86 -12.11 5.82 -5.01
CA LEU A 86 -11.08 6.85 -4.90
C LEU A 86 -10.50 7.23 -6.25
N MET A 87 -10.15 8.50 -6.40
CA MET A 87 -9.43 9.01 -7.57
C MET A 87 -7.93 9.06 -7.28
N VAL A 88 -7.14 8.25 -8.00
CA VAL A 88 -5.67 8.17 -7.84
C VAL A 88 -4.99 9.54 -7.97
N ALA A 89 -5.51 10.40 -8.86
CA ALA A 89 -4.95 11.72 -9.15
C ALA A 89 -5.06 12.70 -7.97
N THR A 90 -6.09 12.56 -7.12
CA THR A 90 -6.38 13.45 -5.99
C THR A 90 -6.01 12.84 -4.64
N PHE A 91 -5.69 11.54 -4.62
CA PHE A 91 -5.32 10.84 -3.40
C PHE A 91 -3.93 11.23 -2.89
N VAL A 92 -3.88 11.65 -1.62
CA VAL A 92 -2.65 12.04 -0.93
C VAL A 92 -2.60 11.37 0.45
N ALA A 93 -1.53 10.61 0.71
CA ALA A 93 -1.21 10.13 2.05
C ALA A 93 -0.52 11.26 2.83
N LEU A 94 -1.17 11.74 3.90
CA LEU A 94 -0.71 12.87 4.71
C LEU A 94 0.30 12.43 5.78
N GLY A 95 0.25 11.15 6.18
CA GLY A 95 1.09 10.59 7.25
C GLY A 95 0.33 10.44 8.57
N ASN A 96 0.95 9.79 9.56
CA ASN A 96 0.35 9.45 10.85
C ASN A 96 -1.01 8.72 10.73
N GLY A 97 -1.15 7.90 9.69
CA GLY A 97 -2.39 7.17 9.39
C GLY A 97 -3.45 7.98 8.66
N TYR A 98 -3.23 9.27 8.39
CA TYR A 98 -4.18 10.11 7.64
C TYR A 98 -3.89 10.09 6.14
N ALA A 99 -4.97 10.07 5.36
CA ALA A 99 -4.96 10.32 3.93
C ALA A 99 -6.18 11.14 3.52
N LYS A 100 -6.13 11.72 2.31
CA LYS A 100 -7.19 12.57 1.77
C LYS A 100 -7.46 12.21 0.31
N ASP A 101 -8.74 12.23 -0.06
CA ASP A 101 -9.19 12.26 -1.44
C ASP A 101 -10.24 13.37 -1.63
N VAL A 102 -9.93 14.37 -2.46
CA VAL A 102 -10.77 15.56 -2.73
C VAL A 102 -11.18 16.34 -1.46
N SER A 103 -12.28 15.94 -0.82
CA SER A 103 -12.83 16.52 0.43
C SER A 103 -13.08 15.47 1.50
N THR A 104 -12.76 14.20 1.21
CA THR A 104 -12.92 13.08 2.13
C THR A 104 -11.59 12.80 2.81
N ILE A 105 -11.60 12.76 4.14
CA ILE A 105 -10.46 12.33 4.94
C ILE A 105 -10.61 10.84 5.26
N TYR A 106 -9.47 10.15 5.29
CA TYR A 106 -9.34 8.76 5.65
C TYR A 106 -8.37 8.63 6.80
N TYR A 107 -8.67 7.73 7.73
CA TYR A 107 -7.81 7.36 8.84
C TYR A 107 -7.65 5.83 8.85
N TYR A 108 -6.43 5.34 8.63
CA TYR A 108 -6.10 3.91 8.52
C TYR A 108 -7.06 3.15 7.59
N GLY A 109 -7.21 3.66 6.36
CA GLY A 109 -8.08 3.09 5.32
C GLY A 109 -9.58 3.32 5.52
N ARG A 110 -10.01 3.88 6.66
CA ARG A 110 -11.42 4.14 6.93
C ARG A 110 -11.79 5.57 6.57
N LYS A 111 -12.87 5.74 5.82
CA LYS A 111 -13.47 7.04 5.57
C LYS A 111 -13.89 7.64 6.91
N THR A 112 -13.36 8.81 7.25
CA THR A 112 -13.92 9.58 8.36
C THR A 112 -15.15 10.28 7.83
N GLU A 113 -16.29 10.10 8.50
CA GLU A 113 -17.45 10.95 8.24
C GLU A 113 -17.05 12.36 8.65
N SER A 114 -16.72 13.19 7.66
CA SER A 114 -16.66 14.63 7.89
C SER A 114 -18.10 15.00 8.21
N THR A 115 -18.41 15.09 9.50
CA THR A 115 -19.68 15.54 10.03
C THR A 115 -20.03 16.85 9.34
N ASN A 116 -20.94 16.74 8.40
CA ASN A 116 -21.87 17.74 7.94
C ASN A 116 -21.38 19.20 7.99
N ALA A 117 -20.54 19.59 7.02
CA ALA A 117 -20.29 21.01 6.74
C ALA A 117 -21.56 21.77 6.25
N LEU A 118 -22.71 21.10 6.19
CA LEU A 118 -24.02 21.68 5.85
C LEU A 118 -24.99 21.78 7.05
N MET A 119 -24.65 21.29 8.26
CA MET A 119 -25.54 21.44 9.44
C MET A 119 -25.54 22.85 10.07
N PHE A 120 -24.70 23.76 9.59
CA PHE A 120 -24.61 25.13 10.12
C PHE A 120 -25.14 26.23 9.19
N GLN A 121 -25.83 25.89 8.08
CA GLN A 121 -26.33 26.93 7.17
C GLN A 121 -27.75 27.46 7.43
N ASN A 122 -28.52 26.98 8.41
CA ASN A 122 -29.87 27.52 8.66
C ASN A 122 -30.19 27.67 10.16
N ILE A 123 -29.55 28.64 10.82
CA ILE A 123 -30.15 29.31 11.98
C ILE A 123 -29.91 30.82 11.81
N TYR A 124 -30.74 31.48 11.00
CA TYR A 124 -31.04 32.92 11.10
C TYR A 124 -32.46 33.17 10.61
#